data_AF-A0A365TJL6-F1
#
_entry.id   AF-A0A365TJL6-F1
#
_cell.length_a   1.000
_cell.length_b   1.000
_cell.length_c   1.000
_cell.angle_alpha   90.00
_cell.angle_beta   90.00
_cell.angle_gamma   90.00
#
_symmetry.space_group_name_H-M   'P 1'
#
loop_
_entity.id
_entity.type
_entity.pdbx_description
1 polymer ?
#
loop_
_entity_poly.entity_id
_entity_poly.type
_entity_poly.pdbx_seq_one_letter_code
_entity_poly.pdbx_strand_id
1 'polypeptide(L)'
;MAQFTCEICGAGFEQKSRYERHMLTSHPQQAISAADIEKALKGVEFPKTHSELVNTLSDDDREVRAIIQQLPAKEYRDAAELARAFGELRTHEKAPDNQPSKTGGERAMEAPSAARFASLFAGITFPANREQLINHAGSKASENEMQILKQFGNHHYQSMADITQELKKVD
;
A
#
# COMPACT_ATOMS: atom_id res chain seq x y z
N MET A 1 -32.63 -5.45 22.90
CA MET A 1 -31.82 -5.80 24.10
C MET A 1 -30.44 -6.15 23.58
N ALA A 2 -29.39 -5.47 24.03
CA ALA A 2 -28.03 -5.78 23.58
C ALA A 2 -27.65 -7.19 24.06
N GLN A 3 -27.32 -8.07 23.11
CA GLN A 3 -26.90 -9.45 23.40
C GLN A 3 -25.38 -9.58 23.46
N PHE A 4 -24.65 -8.64 22.87
CA PHE A 4 -23.18 -8.63 22.81
C PHE A 4 -22.69 -7.29 23.34
N THR A 5 -21.76 -7.32 24.28
CA THR A 5 -21.20 -6.11 24.89
C THR A 5 -19.69 -6.15 24.79
N CYS A 6 -19.08 -5.06 24.36
CA CYS A 6 -17.63 -4.94 24.28
C CYS A 6 -17.03 -4.75 25.68
N GLU A 7 -16.12 -5.65 26.07
CA GLU A 7 -15.45 -5.60 27.37
C GLU A 7 -14.41 -4.48 27.46
N ILE A 8 -13.96 -3.94 26.31
CA ILE A 8 -12.93 -2.90 26.24
C ILE A 8 -13.55 -1.50 26.39
N CYS A 9 -14.71 -1.25 25.79
CA CYS A 9 -15.33 0.09 25.77
C CYS A 9 -16.79 0.13 26.26
N GLY A 10 -17.38 -1.01 26.61
CA GLY A 10 -18.76 -1.09 27.11
C GLY A 10 -19.85 -0.94 26.04
N ALA A 11 -19.51 -0.86 24.76
CA ALA A 11 -20.50 -0.70 23.69
C ALA A 11 -21.38 -1.95 23.54
N GLY A 12 -22.71 -1.75 23.46
CA GLY A 12 -23.70 -2.82 23.31
C GLY A 12 -24.16 -3.00 21.86
N PHE A 13 -24.27 -4.25 21.42
CA PHE A 13 -24.67 -4.66 20.09
C PHE A 13 -25.75 -5.74 20.14
N GLU A 14 -26.68 -5.69 19.20
CA GLU A 14 -27.77 -6.66 19.09
C GLU A 14 -27.42 -7.86 18.19
N GLN A 15 -26.35 -7.75 17.39
CA GLN A 15 -25.96 -8.77 16.41
C GLN A 15 -24.46 -9.07 16.52
N LYS A 16 -24.10 -10.36 16.42
CA LYS A 16 -22.71 -10.84 16.47
C LYS A 16 -21.82 -10.21 15.39
N SER A 17 -22.34 -10.08 14.16
CA SER A 17 -21.60 -9.49 13.03
C SER A 17 -21.20 -8.02 13.26
N ARG A 18 -22.04 -7.25 13.97
CA ARG A 18 -21.73 -5.86 14.34
C ARG A 18 -20.70 -5.78 15.46
N TYR A 19 -20.81 -6.67 16.44
CA TYR A 19 -19.82 -6.81 17.50
C TYR A 19 -18.43 -7.19 16.95
N GLU A 20 -18.37 -8.20 16.08
CA GLU A 20 -17.11 -8.63 15.43
C GLU A 20 -16.50 -7.52 14.58
N ARG A 21 -17.32 -6.81 13.79
CA ARG A 21 -16.85 -5.64 13.05
C ARG A 21 -16.31 -4.55 13.96
N HIS A 22 -17.00 -4.27 15.07
CA HIS A 22 -16.55 -3.31 16.06
C HIS A 22 -15.21 -3.72 16.69
N MET A 23 -15.02 -5.00 17.02
CA MET A 23 -13.73 -5.52 17.49
C MET A 23 -12.64 -5.30 16.44
N LEU A 24 -12.89 -5.65 15.17
CA LEU A 24 -11.91 -5.50 14.09
C LEU A 24 -11.53 -4.04 13.78
N THR A 25 -12.47 -3.09 13.90
CA THR A 25 -12.22 -1.69 13.52
C THR A 25 -11.85 -0.78 14.69
N SER A 26 -12.42 -1.01 15.87
CA SER A 26 -12.26 -0.14 17.04
C SER A 26 -11.21 -0.68 18.02
N HIS A 27 -11.00 -1.99 18.02
CA HIS A 27 -10.04 -2.68 18.88
C HIS A 27 -9.26 -3.74 18.08
N PRO A 28 -8.61 -3.36 16.96
CA PRO A 28 -7.86 -4.32 16.17
C PRO A 28 -6.84 -5.00 17.08
N GLN A 29 -6.79 -6.34 17.03
CA GLN A 29 -5.68 -7.06 17.65
C GLN A 29 -4.39 -6.51 17.05
N GLN A 30 -3.52 -5.97 17.90
CA GLN A 30 -2.25 -5.42 17.43
C GLN A 30 -1.48 -6.54 16.76
N ALA A 31 -1.25 -6.41 15.46
CA ALA A 31 -0.47 -7.39 14.74
C ALA A 31 0.96 -7.36 15.30
N ILE A 32 1.43 -8.50 15.83
CA ILE A 32 2.81 -8.67 16.27
C ILE A 32 3.75 -8.20 15.16
N SER A 33 4.73 -7.37 15.48
CA SER A 33 5.72 -6.86 14.53
C SER A 33 7.02 -7.63 14.64
N ALA A 34 7.93 -7.45 13.67
CA ALA A 34 9.28 -7.99 13.78
C ALA A 34 10.01 -7.46 15.03
N ALA A 35 9.75 -6.21 15.43
CA ALA A 35 10.34 -5.60 16.62
C ALA A 35 9.84 -6.26 17.92
N ASP A 36 8.58 -6.72 17.95
CA ASP A 36 8.04 -7.45 19.11
C ASP A 36 8.72 -8.81 19.26
N ILE A 37 9.02 -9.49 18.14
CA ILE A 37 9.79 -10.75 18.13
C ILE A 37 11.22 -10.51 18.61
N GLU A 38 11.88 -9.46 18.12
CA GLU A 38 13.24 -9.09 18.56
C GLU A 38 13.29 -8.76 20.06
N LYS A 39 12.27 -8.07 20.56
CA LYS A 39 12.16 -7.75 21.98
C LYS A 39 11.99 -9.01 22.83
N ALA A 40 11.14 -9.94 22.40
CA ALA A 40 10.90 -11.20 23.11
C ALA A 40 12.14 -12.12 23.09
N LEU A 41 12.95 -12.06 22.02
CA LEU A 41 14.19 -12.82 21.87
C LEU A 41 15.44 -12.02 22.28
N LYS A 42 15.29 -10.95 23.05
CA LYS A 42 16.43 -10.11 23.46
C LYS A 42 17.38 -10.90 24.37
N GLY A 43 18.64 -10.98 23.96
CA GLY A 43 19.68 -11.74 24.70
C GLY A 43 19.75 -13.22 24.32
N VAL A 44 18.99 -13.65 23.32
CA VAL A 44 19.15 -14.98 22.72
C VAL A 44 20.42 -14.98 21.87
N GLU A 45 21.31 -15.92 22.14
CA GLU A 45 22.47 -16.19 21.30
C GLU A 45 22.11 -17.11 20.15
N PHE A 46 22.51 -16.73 18.94
CA PHE A 46 22.36 -17.52 17.73
C PHE A 46 23.67 -18.28 17.43
N PRO A 47 23.62 -19.41 16.70
CA PRO A 47 22.47 -20.00 16.02
C PRO A 47 21.53 -20.78 16.95
N LYS A 48 20.22 -20.77 16.64
CA LYS A 48 19.19 -21.56 17.34
C LYS A 48 18.17 -22.15 16.39
N THR A 49 17.65 -23.31 16.76
CA THR A 49 16.55 -23.95 16.06
C THR A 49 15.21 -23.33 16.47
N HIS A 50 14.21 -23.45 15.57
CA HIS A 50 12.83 -23.07 15.84
C HIS A 50 12.30 -23.55 17.21
N SER A 51 12.48 -24.82 17.53
CA SER A 51 12.02 -25.40 18.80
C SER A 51 12.71 -24.77 20.01
N GLU A 52 14.00 -24.45 19.90
CA GLU A 52 14.74 -23.79 20.98
C GLU A 52 14.25 -22.35 21.17
N LEU A 53 13.93 -21.63 20.10
CA LEU A 53 13.37 -20.28 20.18
C LEU A 53 12.01 -20.28 20.89
N VAL A 54 11.15 -21.26 20.57
CA VAL A 54 9.86 -21.45 21.25
C VAL A 54 10.05 -21.72 22.75
N ASN A 55 11.10 -22.43 23.14
CA ASN A 55 11.41 -22.74 24.53
C ASN A 55 12.07 -21.57 25.28
N THR A 56 12.72 -20.64 24.58
CA THR A 56 13.30 -19.43 25.21
C THR A 56 12.26 -18.38 25.59
N LEU A 57 11.07 -18.43 24.97
CA LEU A 57 10.01 -17.47 25.22
C LEU A 57 9.28 -17.75 26.54
N SER A 58 8.91 -16.67 27.23
CA SER A 58 8.12 -16.75 28.47
C SER A 58 6.62 -16.94 28.15
N ASP A 59 5.83 -17.32 29.15
CA ASP A 59 4.36 -17.46 29.00
C ASP A 59 3.64 -16.13 28.71
N ASP A 60 4.28 -15.01 28.98
CA ASP A 60 3.80 -13.66 28.63
C ASP A 60 3.88 -13.41 27.12
N ASP A 61 4.78 -14.08 26.40
CA ASP A 61 5.00 -13.93 24.96
C ASP A 61 4.16 -14.93 24.14
N ARG A 62 2.96 -15.28 24.62
CA ARG A 62 2.09 -16.31 24.02
C ARG A 62 1.82 -16.09 22.53
N GLU A 63 1.55 -14.86 22.12
CA GLU A 63 1.30 -14.51 20.71
C GLU A 63 2.57 -14.64 19.85
N VAL A 64 3.72 -14.18 20.37
CA VAL A 64 5.02 -14.32 19.71
C VAL A 64 5.37 -15.80 19.58
N ARG A 65 5.13 -16.60 20.61
CA ARG A 65 5.35 -18.05 20.61
C ARG A 65 4.52 -18.75 19.54
N ALA A 66 3.24 -18.39 19.42
CA ALA A 66 2.36 -18.93 18.38
C ALA A 66 2.86 -18.59 16.96
N ILE A 67 3.42 -17.40 16.77
CA ILE A 67 4.02 -16.98 15.49
C ILE A 67 5.31 -17.75 15.21
N ILE A 68 6.22 -17.83 16.18
CA ILE A 68 7.46 -18.60 16.00
C ILE A 68 7.11 -20.04 15.64
N GLN A 69 6.11 -20.65 16.28
CA GLN A 69 5.63 -22.00 15.94
C GLN A 69 5.24 -22.19 14.47
N GLN A 70 4.76 -21.14 13.79
CA GLN A 70 4.40 -21.19 12.36
C GLN A 70 5.60 -21.04 11.43
N LEU A 71 6.76 -20.59 11.92
CA LEU A 71 7.96 -20.42 11.11
C LEU A 71 8.51 -21.76 10.61
N PRO A 72 9.23 -21.77 9.48
CA PRO A 72 9.90 -22.97 8.98
C PRO A 72 10.79 -23.62 10.05
N ALA A 73 10.72 -24.94 10.14
CA ALA A 73 11.56 -25.75 11.01
C ALA A 73 13.00 -25.81 10.47
N LYS A 74 13.74 -24.73 10.65
CA LYS A 74 15.16 -24.58 10.30
C LYS A 74 15.95 -23.96 11.44
N GLU A 75 17.26 -23.98 11.32
CA GLU A 75 18.16 -23.21 12.17
C GLU A 75 18.21 -21.77 11.68
N TYR A 76 18.13 -20.83 12.61
CA TYR A 76 18.27 -19.41 12.35
C TYR A 76 19.62 -18.95 12.87
N ARG A 77 20.41 -18.32 12.00
CA ARG A 77 21.78 -17.89 12.32
C ARG A 77 21.83 -16.52 12.98
N ASP A 78 20.80 -15.71 12.81
CA ASP A 78 20.69 -14.38 13.40
C ASP A 78 19.23 -13.91 13.45
N ALA A 79 19.00 -12.80 14.17
CA ALA A 79 17.69 -12.18 14.30
C ALA A 79 17.13 -11.64 12.97
N ALA A 80 17.99 -11.25 12.02
CA ALA A 80 17.54 -10.76 10.73
C ALA A 80 16.99 -11.90 9.84
N GLU A 81 17.57 -13.09 9.92
CA GLU A 81 17.08 -14.31 9.26
C GLU A 81 15.70 -14.72 9.80
N LEU A 82 15.47 -14.57 11.11
CA LEU A 82 14.14 -14.73 11.71
C LEU A 82 13.14 -13.68 11.24
N ALA A 83 13.52 -12.40 11.25
CA ALA A 83 12.65 -11.31 10.81
C ALA A 83 12.22 -11.49 9.34
N ARG A 84 13.12 -11.97 8.48
CA ARG A 84 12.81 -12.32 7.09
C ARG A 84 11.82 -13.46 6.99
N ALA A 85 12.06 -14.56 7.69
CA ALA A 85 11.14 -15.71 7.69
C ALA A 85 9.74 -15.32 8.22
N PHE A 86 9.68 -14.43 9.21
CA PHE A 86 8.43 -13.86 9.69
C PHE A 86 7.73 -12.98 8.64
N GLY A 87 8.48 -12.12 7.94
CA GLY A 87 7.95 -11.34 6.82
C GLY A 87 7.35 -12.24 5.74
N GLU A 88 8.05 -13.31 5.36
CA GLU A 88 7.61 -14.28 4.35
C GLU A 88 6.32 -14.99 4.77
N LEU A 89 6.17 -15.40 6.04
CA LEU A 89 4.92 -15.99 6.54
C LEU A 89 3.70 -15.08 6.29
N ARG A 90 3.84 -13.77 6.49
CA ARG A 90 2.74 -12.81 6.25
C ARG A 90 2.45 -12.60 4.76
N THR A 91 3.41 -12.85 3.88
CA THR A 91 3.18 -12.74 2.43
C THR A 91 2.41 -13.92 1.84
N HIS A 92 2.31 -15.05 2.56
CA HIS A 92 1.54 -16.21 2.11
C HIS A 92 0.02 -16.07 2.32
N GLU A 93 -0.43 -15.05 3.06
CA GLU A 93 -1.79 -14.51 2.88
C GLU A 93 -1.81 -13.73 1.57
N LYS A 94 -2.01 -14.46 0.46
CA LYS A 94 -2.16 -13.92 -0.88
C LYS A 94 -3.15 -12.75 -0.83
N ALA A 95 -2.64 -11.52 -0.89
CA ALA A 95 -3.48 -10.33 -0.90
C ALA A 95 -4.58 -10.52 -1.95
N PRO A 96 -5.85 -10.20 -1.65
CA PRO A 96 -6.94 -10.44 -2.58
C PRO A 96 -6.61 -9.78 -3.92
N ASP A 97 -6.76 -10.52 -5.03
CA ASP A 97 -6.41 -10.05 -6.39
C ASP A 97 -7.13 -8.73 -6.75
N ASN A 98 -8.26 -8.47 -6.10
CA ASN A 98 -9.05 -7.25 -6.23
C ASN A 98 -8.60 -6.13 -5.29
N GLN A 99 -7.31 -6.09 -4.91
CA GLN A 99 -6.79 -4.99 -4.09
C GLN A 99 -6.82 -3.70 -4.92
N PRO A 100 -7.56 -2.65 -4.50
CA PRO A 100 -7.79 -1.44 -5.31
C PRO A 100 -6.50 -0.77 -5.80
N SER A 101 -5.41 -0.94 -5.05
CA SER A 101 -4.09 -0.40 -5.36
C SER A 101 -3.44 -0.99 -6.63
N LYS A 102 -3.72 -2.24 -7.00
CA LYS A 102 -3.18 -2.84 -8.24
C LYS A 102 -4.02 -2.46 -9.46
N THR A 103 -5.34 -2.61 -9.38
CA THR A 103 -6.25 -2.27 -10.49
C THR A 103 -6.29 -0.75 -10.77
N GLY A 104 -6.18 0.08 -9.73
CA GLY A 104 -6.05 1.53 -9.88
C GLY A 104 -4.68 1.93 -10.44
N GLY A 105 -3.61 1.24 -10.04
CA GLY A 105 -2.25 1.46 -10.55
C GLY A 105 -2.11 1.10 -12.03
N GLU A 106 -2.69 -0.03 -12.46
CA GLU A 106 -2.68 -0.47 -13.86
C GLU A 106 -3.48 0.49 -14.75
N ARG A 107 -4.71 0.89 -14.35
CA ARG A 107 -5.48 1.90 -15.10
C ARG A 107 -4.82 3.27 -15.13
N ALA A 108 -4.09 3.66 -14.08
CA ALA A 108 -3.31 4.89 -14.05
C ALA A 108 -2.06 4.85 -14.96
N MET A 109 -1.59 3.67 -15.35
CA MET A 109 -0.51 3.49 -16.33
C MET A 109 -1.01 3.44 -17.79
N GLU A 110 -2.31 3.24 -18.02
CA GLU A 110 -2.91 3.15 -19.36
C GLU A 110 -3.22 4.52 -19.98
N ALA A 111 -3.47 5.55 -19.18
CA ALA A 111 -3.74 6.91 -19.65
C ALA A 111 -2.50 7.82 -19.52
N PRO A 112 -2.18 8.64 -20.55
CA PRO A 112 -1.12 9.63 -20.45
C PRO A 112 -1.40 10.64 -19.32
N SER A 113 -0.63 10.53 -18.22
CA SER A 113 -0.91 11.30 -17.00
C SER A 113 -0.57 12.80 -17.12
N ALA A 114 -1.15 13.61 -16.24
CA ALA A 114 -0.82 15.03 -16.12
C ALA A 114 0.70 15.30 -15.92
N ALA A 115 1.39 14.41 -15.20
CA ALA A 115 2.84 14.50 -15.00
C ALA A 115 3.62 14.29 -16.32
N ARG A 116 3.11 13.43 -17.19
CA ARG A 116 3.70 13.18 -18.50
C ARG A 116 3.58 14.41 -19.42
N PHE A 117 2.41 15.05 -19.47
CA PHE A 117 2.23 16.31 -20.20
C PHE A 117 3.03 17.48 -19.59
N ALA A 118 3.15 17.55 -18.26
CA ALA A 118 4.01 18.54 -17.62
C ALA A 118 5.48 18.41 -18.05
N SER A 119 5.94 17.17 -18.25
CA SER A 119 7.28 16.89 -18.77
C SER A 119 7.42 17.24 -20.24
N LEU A 120 6.39 16.99 -21.06
CA LEU A 120 6.39 17.34 -22.48
C LEU A 120 6.47 18.86 -22.71
N PHE A 121 5.82 19.64 -21.85
CA PHE A 121 5.78 21.10 -21.94
C PHE A 121 6.77 21.80 -21.00
N ALA A 122 7.74 21.08 -20.47
CA ALA A 122 8.80 21.67 -19.66
C ALA A 122 9.58 22.70 -20.50
N GLY A 123 9.56 23.96 -20.06
CA GLY A 123 10.22 25.07 -20.75
C GLY A 123 9.37 25.78 -21.80
N ILE A 124 8.08 25.44 -21.94
CA ILE A 124 7.16 26.25 -22.74
C ILE A 124 6.90 27.60 -22.06
N THR A 125 6.80 28.66 -22.85
CA THR A 125 6.42 29.99 -22.37
C THR A 125 4.92 30.18 -22.55
N PHE A 126 4.24 30.64 -21.49
CA PHE A 126 2.82 30.96 -21.52
C PHE A 126 2.60 32.46 -21.76
N PRO A 127 1.47 32.88 -22.37
CA PRO A 127 0.34 32.06 -22.81
C PRO A 127 0.64 31.25 -24.08
N ALA A 128 0.21 29.99 -24.09
CA ALA A 128 0.41 29.06 -25.21
C ALA A 128 -0.93 28.59 -25.77
N ASN A 129 -1.03 28.45 -27.09
CA ASN A 129 -2.21 27.89 -27.76
C ASN A 129 -2.01 26.41 -28.12
N ARG A 130 -3.08 25.73 -28.52
CA ARG A 130 -3.06 24.31 -28.89
C ARG A 130 -2.00 23.97 -29.95
N GLU A 131 -1.85 24.80 -30.98
CA GLU A 131 -0.90 24.54 -32.08
C GLU A 131 0.55 24.64 -31.57
N GLN A 132 0.83 25.60 -30.68
CA GLN A 132 2.13 25.72 -30.02
C GLN A 132 2.42 24.51 -29.12
N LEU A 133 1.42 23.98 -28.40
CA LEU A 133 1.56 22.75 -27.63
C LEU A 133 1.85 21.55 -28.53
N ILE A 134 1.11 21.39 -29.64
CA ILE A 134 1.34 20.31 -30.61
C ILE A 134 2.74 20.41 -31.23
N ASN A 135 3.17 21.61 -31.62
CA ASN A 135 4.49 21.84 -32.20
C ASN A 135 5.62 21.58 -31.19
N HIS A 136 5.42 21.95 -29.93
CA HIS A 136 6.41 21.73 -28.87
C HIS A 136 6.50 20.24 -28.47
N ALA A 137 5.36 19.56 -28.41
CA ALA A 137 5.27 18.13 -28.15
C ALA A 137 5.88 17.31 -29.29
N GLY A 138 5.55 17.65 -30.54
CA GLY A 138 6.18 17.15 -31.76
C GLY A 138 6.60 15.68 -31.71
N SER A 139 7.90 15.42 -31.90
CA SER A 139 8.49 14.08 -31.86
C SER A 139 8.74 13.53 -30.44
N LYS A 140 8.50 14.31 -29.39
CA LYS A 140 8.67 13.89 -27.97
C LYS A 140 7.41 13.19 -27.43
N ALA A 141 6.27 13.44 -28.06
CA ALA A 141 4.99 12.82 -27.72
C ALA A 141 4.73 11.55 -28.56
N SER A 142 4.08 10.59 -27.92
CA SER A 142 3.51 9.38 -28.52
C SER A 142 2.25 9.70 -29.30
N GLU A 143 1.81 8.75 -30.14
CA GLU A 143 0.60 8.88 -30.94
C GLU A 143 -0.65 9.15 -30.09
N ASN A 144 -0.77 8.48 -28.94
CA ASN A 144 -1.88 8.69 -28.00
C ASN A 144 -1.86 10.11 -27.39
N GLU A 145 -0.68 10.59 -26.96
CA GLU A 145 -0.51 11.95 -26.43
C GLU A 145 -0.84 13.01 -27.50
N MET A 146 -0.45 12.78 -28.75
CA MET A 146 -0.77 13.67 -29.87
C MET A 146 -2.27 13.67 -30.21
N GLN A 147 -2.96 12.55 -30.05
CA GLN A 147 -4.41 12.48 -30.23
C GLN A 147 -5.15 13.29 -29.17
N ILE A 148 -4.73 13.20 -27.90
CA ILE A 148 -5.27 14.00 -26.80
C ILE A 148 -5.06 15.50 -27.06
N LEU A 149 -3.87 15.92 -27.50
CA LEU A 149 -3.59 17.33 -27.79
C LEU A 149 -4.41 17.90 -28.94
N LYS A 150 -4.84 17.07 -29.89
CA LYS A 150 -5.75 17.52 -30.97
C LYS A 150 -7.17 17.80 -30.47
N GLN A 151 -7.58 17.14 -29.38
CA GLN A 151 -8.91 17.30 -28.77
C GLN A 151 -9.00 18.53 -27.85
N PHE A 152 -7.86 19.14 -27.49
CA PHE A 152 -7.82 20.36 -26.69
C PHE A 152 -8.59 21.50 -27.39
N GLY A 153 -9.23 22.35 -26.58
CA GLY A 153 -9.93 23.53 -27.07
C GLY A 153 -8.99 24.53 -27.76
N ASN A 154 -9.53 25.27 -28.73
CA ASN A 154 -8.83 26.38 -29.37
C ASN A 154 -8.87 27.63 -28.49
N HIS A 155 -8.11 27.64 -27.41
CA HIS A 155 -7.91 28.82 -26.56
C HIS A 155 -6.45 28.93 -26.08
N HIS A 156 -6.14 30.03 -25.41
CA HIS A 156 -4.82 30.27 -24.83
C HIS A 156 -4.79 29.78 -23.39
N TYR A 157 -3.92 28.81 -23.14
CA TYR A 157 -3.59 28.34 -21.80
C TYR A 157 -2.63 29.34 -21.17
N GLN A 158 -2.94 29.83 -19.98
CA GLN A 158 -2.11 30.78 -19.24
C GLN A 158 -1.05 30.09 -18.38
N SER A 159 -1.25 28.80 -18.09
CA SER A 159 -0.36 28.05 -17.21
C SER A 159 -0.44 26.54 -17.45
N MET A 160 0.49 25.81 -16.83
CA MET A 160 0.43 24.35 -16.77
C MET A 160 -0.82 23.83 -16.04
N ALA A 161 -1.40 24.62 -15.13
CA ALA A 161 -2.64 24.26 -14.44
C ALA A 161 -3.83 24.23 -15.41
N ASP A 162 -3.89 25.17 -16.34
CA ASP A 162 -4.94 25.24 -17.37
C ASP A 162 -4.87 24.00 -18.29
N ILE A 163 -3.65 23.59 -18.67
CA ILE A 163 -3.41 22.37 -19.44
C ILE A 163 -3.88 21.13 -18.67
N THR A 164 -3.54 21.05 -17.37
CA THR A 164 -3.96 19.94 -16.51
C THR A 164 -5.47 19.88 -16.34
N GLN A 165 -6.12 21.04 -16.25
CA GLN A 165 -7.57 21.13 -16.16
C GLN A 165 -8.22 20.73 -17.48
N GLU A 166 -7.61 21.05 -18.61
CA GLU A 166 -8.09 20.64 -19.92
C GLU A 166 -7.95 19.12 -20.13
N LEU A 167 -6.84 18.51 -19.70
CA LEU A 167 -6.69 17.04 -19.73
C LEU A 167 -7.83 16.31 -19.04
N LYS A 168 -8.26 16.80 -17.87
CA LYS A 168 -9.39 16.23 -17.11
C LYS A 168 -10.75 16.34 -17.81
N LYS A 169 -10.88 17.17 -18.86
CA LYS A 169 -12.11 17.29 -19.66
C LYS A 169 -12.08 16.38 -20.89
N VAL A 170 -10.89 15.92 -21.27
CA VAL A 170 -10.62 15.16 -22.49
C VAL A 170 -10.44 13.66 -22.18
N ASP A 171 -10.09 13.32 -20.93
CA ASP A 171 -10.27 12.00 -20.29
C ASP A 171 -11.77 11.65 -20.14
#